data_AF-A0A0E9LQU0-F1
#
_entry.id   AF-A0A0E9LQU0-F1
#
_cell.length_a   1.000
_cell.length_b   1.000
_cell.length_c   1.000
_cell.angle_alpha   90.00
_cell.angle_beta   90.00
_cell.angle_gamma   90.00
#
_symmetry.space_group_name_H-M   'P 1'
#
loop_
_entity.id
_entity.type
_entity.pdbx_description
1 polymer ?
#
loop_
_entity_poly.entity_id
_entity_poly.type
_entity_poly.pdbx_seq_one_letter_code
_entity_poly.pdbx_strand_id
1 'polypeptide(L)' 'MLGFKISDEYERQLRQSTESLKQQRLAFKKKRENELNAFCEIESDEHFAMIIGYTSGGYPYGVTHEEMEQKDIENEFD' A
#
# COMPACT_ATOMS: atom_id res chain seq x y z
N MET A 1 -11.21 32.06 -20.67
CA MET A 1 -10.96 30.60 -20.57
C MET A 1 -11.64 29.94 -21.75
N LEU A 2 -10.90 29.27 -22.62
CA LEU A 2 -11.47 28.48 -23.72
C LEU A 2 -12.04 27.18 -23.12
N GLY A 3 -13.36 27.15 -22.92
CA GLY A 3 -14.07 25.96 -22.45
C GLY A 3 -14.12 24.92 -23.55
N PHE A 4 -13.17 23.99 -23.56
CA PHE A 4 -13.20 22.83 -24.44
C PHE A 4 -14.25 21.85 -23.92
N LYS A 5 -15.30 21.59 -24.70
CA LYS A 5 -16.32 20.61 -24.36
C LYS A 5 -15.79 19.22 -24.69
N ILE A 6 -15.37 18.50 -23.65
CA ILE A 6 -15.05 17.08 -23.77
C ILE A 6 -16.36 16.35 -24.10
N SER A 7 -16.34 15.44 -25.08
CA SER A 7 -17.52 14.66 -25.41
C SER A 7 -17.72 13.52 -24.41
N ASP A 8 -18.97 13.23 -24.06
CA ASP A 8 -19.31 12.12 -23.15
C ASP A 8 -18.77 10.77 -23.66
N GLU A 9 -18.64 10.61 -24.97
CA GLU A 9 -18.10 9.40 -25.59
C GLU A 9 -16.60 9.24 -25.32
N TYR A 10 -15.85 10.33 -25.36
CA TYR A 10 -14.42 10.34 -25.02
C TYR A 10 -14.19 9.98 -23.55
N GLU A 11 -15.03 10.48 -22.63
CA GLU A 11 -14.95 10.10 -21.21
C GLU A 11 -15.22 8.61 -20.98
N ARG A 12 -16.19 8.04 -21.71
CA ARG A 12 -16.53 6.61 -21.60
C ARG A 12 -15.40 5.72 -22.07
N GLN A 13 -14.78 6.05 -23.21
CA GLN A 13 -13.62 5.31 -23.72
C GLN A 13 -12.45 5.34 -22.73
N LEU A 14 -12.19 6.51 -22.12
CA LEU A 14 -11.17 6.64 -21.08
C LEU A 14 -11.49 5.76 -19.87
N ARG A 15 -12.73 5.80 -19.35
CA ARG A 15 -13.12 4.96 -18.21
C ARG A 15 -12.91 3.48 -18.53
N GLN A 16 -13.41 3.01 -19.67
CA GLN A 16 -13.25 1.62 -20.12
C GLN A 16 -11.78 1.21 -20.23
N SER A 17 -10.92 2.09 -20.77
CA SER A 17 -9.48 1.81 -20.88
C SER A 17 -8.78 1.68 -19.51
N THR A 18 -9.27 2.39 -18.49
CA THR A 18 -8.68 2.38 -17.13
C THR A 18 -9.26 1.30 -16.22
N GLU A 19 -10.44 0.77 -16.53
CA GLU A 19 -11.15 -0.21 -15.70
C GLU A 19 -10.39 -1.53 -15.60
N SER A 20 -9.88 -2.05 -16.72
CA SER A 20 -9.12 -3.30 -16.74
C SER A 20 -7.84 -3.22 -15.92
N LEU A 21 -7.11 -2.10 -15.99
CA LEU A 21 -5.91 -1.84 -15.20
C LEU A 21 -6.24 -1.74 -13.70
N LYS A 22 -7.35 -1.08 -13.35
CA LYS A 22 -7.82 -1.01 -11.95
C LYS A 22 -8.17 -2.39 -11.41
N GLN A 23 -8.88 -3.20 -12.20
CA GLN A 23 -9.24 -4.57 -11.82
C GLN A 23 -8.00 -5.45 -11.63
N GLN A 24 -7.02 -5.36 -12.55
CA GLN A 24 -5.77 -6.10 -12.43
C GLN A 24 -4.98 -5.71 -11.17
N ARG A 25 -4.91 -4.41 -10.85
CA ARG A 25 -4.27 -3.92 -9.61
C ARG A 25 -4.98 -4.42 -8.36
N LEU A 26 -6.31 -4.40 -8.34
CA LEU A 26 -7.10 -4.91 -7.20
C LEU A 26 -6.90 -6.41 -7.01
N ALA A 27 -6.90 -7.19 -8.10
CA ALA A 27 -6.66 -8.62 -8.06
C ALA A 27 -5.25 -8.93 -7.52
N PHE A 28 -4.23 -8.19 -7.97
CA PHE A 28 -2.86 -8.34 -7.48
C PHE A 28 -2.73 -7.99 -6.00
N LYS A 29 -3.38 -6.89 -5.55
CA LYS A 29 -3.40 -6.49 -4.14
C LYS A 29 -4.06 -7.57 -3.27
N LYS A 30 -5.22 -8.08 -3.69
CA LYS A 30 -5.95 -9.13 -2.96
C LYS A 30 -5.16 -10.44 -2.89
N LYS A 31 -4.49 -10.83 -3.99
CA LYS A 31 -3.62 -12.02 -4.00
C LYS A 31 -2.47 -11.87 -3.00
N ARG A 32 -1.80 -10.71 -3.01
CA ARG A 32 -0.69 -10.42 -2.08
C ARG A 32 -1.13 -10.34 -0.63
N GLU A 33 -2.30 -9.78 -0.36
CA GLU A 33 -2.89 -9.72 0.98
C GLU A 33 -3.25 -11.13 1.49
N ASN A 34 -3.84 -11.98 0.64
CA ASN A 34 -4.10 -13.38 0.98
C ASN A 34 -2.81 -14.16 1.25
N GLU A 35 -1.76 -13.94 0.46
CA GLU A 35 -0.43 -14.52 0.71
C GLU A 35 0.13 -14.03 2.07
N LEU A 36 0.09 -12.72 2.34
CA LEU A 36 0.55 -12.17 3.63
C LEU A 36 -0.23 -12.73 4.81
N ASN A 37 -1.56 -12.81 4.71
CA ASN A 37 -2.41 -13.35 5.77
C ASN A 37 -2.15 -14.84 6.00
N ALA A 38 -1.83 -15.62 4.95
CA ALA A 38 -1.39 -17.00 5.11
C ALA A 38 -0.01 -17.12 5.80
N PHE A 39 0.86 -16.12 5.66
CA PHE A 39 2.11 -16.01 6.43
C PHE A 39 1.88 -15.51 7.87
N CYS A 40 0.85 -14.71 8.13
CA CYS A 40 0.50 -14.23 9.48
C CYS A 40 -0.16 -15.31 10.38
N GLU A 41 -0.51 -16.49 9.86
CA GLU A 41 -0.84 -17.66 10.69
C GLU A 41 0.40 -18.30 11.35
N ILE A 42 1.60 -17.85 10.98
CA ILE A 42 2.81 -18.14 11.74
C ILE A 42 2.74 -17.29 13.00
N GLU A 43 2.55 -17.96 14.14
CA GLU A 43 2.61 -17.36 15.49
C GLU A 43 3.91 -16.57 15.60
N SER A 44 3.81 -15.24 15.51
CA SER A 44 4.95 -14.34 15.66
C SER A 44 5.42 -14.48 17.11
N ASP A 45 6.66 -14.90 17.33
CA ASP A 45 7.26 -15.08 18.67
C ASP A 45 7.54 -13.75 19.41
N GLU A 46 6.97 -12.64 18.92
CA GLU A 46 7.18 -11.25 19.36
C GLU A 46 8.65 -10.82 19.44
N HIS A 47 9.63 -11.62 19.00
CA HIS A 47 11.04 -11.30 19.19
C HIS A 47 11.70 -10.69 17.95
N PHE A 48 11.25 -11.01 16.72
CA PHE A 48 11.90 -10.48 15.52
C PHE A 48 10.92 -10.15 14.38
N ALA A 49 10.62 -8.87 14.20
CA ALA A 49 10.05 -8.36 12.95
C ALA A 49 11.18 -7.98 11.98
N MET A 50 11.46 -8.84 11.00
CA MET A 50 12.45 -8.56 9.96
C MET A 50 11.77 -7.88 8.76
N ILE A 51 11.98 -6.58 8.59
CA ILE A 51 11.55 -5.88 7.37
C ILE A 51 12.55 -6.18 6.25
N ILE A 52 12.19 -7.13 5.39
CA ILE A 52 12.96 -7.43 4.19
C ILE A 52 12.54 -6.48 3.07
N GLY A 53 13.22 -5.35 2.96
CA GLY A 53 13.09 -4.45 1.82
C GLY A 53 13.33 -2.99 2.14
N TYR A 54 14.09 -2.35 1.26
CA TYR A 54 14.24 -0.90 1.23
C TYR A 54 13.41 -0.32 0.08
N THR A 55 12.84 0.86 0.30
CA THR A 55 12.29 1.71 -0.75
C THR A 55 13.38 2.01 -1.79
N SER A 56 12.97 2.47 -2.98
CA SER A 56 13.92 2.95 -4.00
C SER A 56 14.82 4.10 -3.52
N GLY A 57 14.44 4.78 -2.43
CA GLY A 57 15.21 5.82 -1.76
C GLY A 57 16.08 5.33 -0.58
N GLY A 58 16.16 4.01 -0.33
CA GLY A 58 17.03 3.45 0.72
C GLY A 58 16.43 3.44 2.13
N TYR A 59 15.13 3.71 2.29
CA TYR A 59 14.44 3.63 3.59
C TYR A 59 13.78 2.27 3.81
N PRO A 60 13.85 1.67 5.00
CA PRO A 60 13.17 0.41 5.28
C PRO A 60 11.64 0.56 5.21
N TYR A 61 10.94 -0.48 4.77
CA TYR A 61 9.47 -0.50 4.69
C TYR A 61 8.76 -0.68 6.04
N GLY A 62 9.49 -0.71 7.14
CA GLY A 62 8.95 -0.75 8.49
C GLY A 62 10.01 -0.29 9.48
N VAL A 63 9.63 -0.39 10.75
CA VAL A 63 10.41 0.03 11.92
C VAL A 63 10.45 -1.12 12.93
N THR A 64 11.45 -1.13 13.80
CA THR A 64 11.52 -2.14 14.86
C THR A 64 10.47 -1.91 15.95
N HIS A 65 10.24 -2.89 16.83
CA HIS A 65 9.32 -2.73 17.95
C HIS A 65 9.78 -1.60 18.88
N GLU A 66 11.08 -1.50 19.15
CA GLU A 66 11.66 -0.45 19.98
C GLU A 66 11.46 0.95 19.35
N GLU A 67 11.58 1.06 18.02
CA GLU A 67 11.32 2.30 17.28
C GLU A 67 9.83 2.68 17.28
N MET A 68 8.90 1.71 17.32
CA MET A 68 7.47 1.99 17.50
C MET A 68 7.18 2.51 18.90
N GLU A 69 7.70 1.85 19.94
CA GLU A 69 7.50 2.27 21.33
C GLU A 69 8.02 3.69 21.60
N GLN A 70 9.17 4.07 21.01
CA GLN A 70 9.71 5.42 21.13
C GLN A 70 8.83 6.48 20.46
N LYS A 71 8.19 6.17 19.33
CA LYS A 71 7.26 7.09 18.66
C LYS A 71 5.98 7.30 19.44
N ASP A 72 5.48 6.27 20.12
CA ASP A 72 4.28 6.39 20.93
C ASP A 72 4.55 7.30 22.15
N ILE A 73 5.75 7.21 22.73
CA ILE A 73 6.23 8.13 23.78
C ILE A 73 6.31 9.56 23.23
N GLU A 74 6.97 9.80 22.09
CA GLU A 74 7.11 11.15 21.52
C GLU A 74 5.76 11.82 21.20
N ASN A 75 4.76 11.07 20.73
CA ASN A 75 3.41 11.59 20.46
C ASN A 75 2.60 11.90 21.74
N GLU A 76 2.98 11.36 22.90
CA GLU A 76 2.29 11.60 24.17
C GLU A 76 2.81 12.86 24.90
N PHE A 77 3.92 13.43 24.44
CA PHE A 77 4.55 14.65 24.97
C PHE A 77 4.37 15.91 24.10
N ASP A 78 3.58 15.83 23.01
CA ASP A 78 3.11 16.96 22.18
C ASP A 78 1.64 17.32 22.47
#